data_AF-A0A0M3JIP4-F1
#
_entry.id   AF-A0A0M3JIP4-F1
#
_cell.length_a   1.000
_cell.length_b   1.000
_cell.length_c   1.000
_cell.angle_alpha   90.00
_cell.angle_beta   90.00
_cell.angle_gamma   90.00
#
_symmetry.space_group_name_H-M   'P 1'
#
loop_
_entity.id
_entity.type
_entity.pdbx_description
1 polymer ?
#
loop_
_entity_poly.entity_id
_entity_poly.type
_entity_poly.pdbx_seq_one_letter_code
_entity_poly.pdbx_strand_id
1 'polypeptide(L)'
;MFLEYEGLESDLIYPQGMSMTFEPHVQLEIMRAIPGLERVEITQAGYGVEYDFVNPQQLKPNLETKLVKGLLLAGQINGTTGYEEAAAQGVVAGINASALSRNQECLKIDRTEGYIGVLIDDL
;
A
#
# COMPACT_ATOMS: atom_id res chain seq x y z
N MET A 1 17.30 -3.32 -12.17
CA MET A 1 16.65 -2.02 -11.97
C MET A 1 15.86 -1.70 -13.22
N PHE A 2 14.65 -1.18 -13.06
CA PHE A 2 13.87 -0.59 -14.15
C PHE A 2 13.85 0.93 -13.96
N LEU A 3 14.02 1.68 -15.05
CA LEU A 3 13.88 3.14 -15.07
C LEU A 3 12.49 3.46 -15.62
N GLU A 4 11.58 3.86 -14.75
CA GLU A 4 10.19 4.14 -15.08
C GLU A 4 9.99 5.64 -15.19
N TYR A 5 9.40 6.12 -16.29
CA TYR A 5 8.98 7.53 -16.37
C TYR A 5 7.80 7.75 -15.42
N GLU A 6 7.89 8.78 -14.58
CA GLU A 6 6.80 9.08 -13.64
C GLU A 6 5.55 9.65 -14.34
N GLY A 7 5.70 10.12 -15.58
CA GLY A 7 4.58 10.60 -16.39
C GLY A 7 5.00 10.89 -17.83
N LEU A 8 4.02 11.05 -18.72
CA LEU A 8 4.26 11.30 -20.16
C LEU A 8 4.97 12.64 -20.44
N GLU A 9 4.78 13.62 -19.56
CA GLU A 9 5.34 14.98 -19.68
C GLU A 9 6.33 15.28 -18.54
N SER A 10 6.77 14.26 -17.79
CA SER A 10 7.70 14.42 -16.67
C SER A 10 9.11 14.05 -17.11
N ASP A 11 10.08 14.87 -16.73
CA ASP A 11 11.51 14.54 -16.84
C ASP A 11 11.99 13.64 -15.69
N LEU A 12 11.11 13.28 -14.75
CA LEU A 12 11.45 12.45 -13.60
C LEU A 12 11.39 10.96 -13.94
N ILE A 13 12.39 10.24 -13.43
CA ILE A 13 12.54 8.81 -13.55
C ILE A 13 12.51 8.17 -12.16
N TYR A 14 11.64 7.18 -11.98
CA TYR A 14 11.62 6.33 -10.81
C TYR A 14 12.55 5.12 -11.01
N PRO A 15 13.64 4.99 -10.24
CA PRO A 15 14.57 3.86 -10.36
C PRO A 15 14.07 2.65 -9.57
N GLN A 16 13.10 1.92 -10.14
CA GLN A 16 12.46 0.78 -9.50
C GLN A 16 13.50 -0.27 -9.06
N GLY A 17 13.43 -0.61 -7.77
CA GLY A 17 14.34 -1.53 -7.09
C GLY A 17 15.50 -0.87 -6.35
N MET A 18 15.58 0.47 -6.32
CA MET A 18 16.64 1.23 -5.64
C MET A 18 16.15 1.99 -4.40
N SER A 19 15.25 1.38 -3.62
CA SER A 19 14.82 1.95 -2.35
C SER A 19 15.95 1.85 -1.32
N MET A 20 16.37 2.99 -0.74
CA MET A 20 17.46 3.04 0.23
C MET A 20 17.29 4.21 1.21
N THR A 21 17.95 4.10 2.37
CA THR A 21 17.90 5.07 3.47
C THR A 21 19.26 5.68 3.79
N PHE A 22 20.25 5.50 2.90
CA PHE A 22 21.57 6.11 3.06
C PHE A 22 21.52 7.64 2.96
N GLU A 23 22.57 8.30 3.44
CA GLU A 23 22.74 9.74 3.23
C GLU A 23 22.76 10.09 1.72
N PRO A 24 22.20 11.24 1.29
CA PRO A 24 22.03 11.57 -0.12
C PRO A 24 23.28 11.45 -1.00
N HIS A 25 24.46 11.78 -0.47
CA HIS A 25 25.71 11.67 -1.22
C HIS A 25 26.09 10.22 -1.53
N VAL A 26 25.85 9.29 -0.58
CA VAL A 26 26.07 7.85 -0.78
C VAL A 26 25.09 7.30 -1.81
N GLN A 27 23.83 7.75 -1.77
CA GLN A 27 22.85 7.36 -2.79
C GLN A 27 23.32 7.77 -4.19
N LEU A 28 23.84 8.99 -4.34
CA LEU A 28 24.37 9.48 -5.62
C LEU A 28 25.57 8.66 -6.10
N GLU A 29 26.48 8.30 -5.21
CA GLU A 29 27.63 7.42 -5.53
C GLU A 29 27.16 6.04 -6.02
N ILE A 30 26.20 5.43 -5.32
CA ILE A 30 25.61 4.14 -5.72
C ILE A 30 24.95 4.25 -7.10
N MET A 31 24.15 5.29 -7.31
CA MET A 31 23.45 5.50 -8.59
C MET A 31 24.43 5.71 -9.75
N ARG A 32 25.52 6.47 -9.56
CA ARG A 32 26.54 6.71 -10.59
C ARG A 32 27.45 5.52 -10.88
N ALA A 33 27.46 4.51 -10.01
CA ALA A 33 28.17 3.25 -10.25
C ALA A 33 27.43 2.34 -11.25
N ILE A 34 26.17 2.65 -11.58
CA ILE A 34 25.35 1.85 -12.49
C ILE A 34 25.59 2.29 -13.95
N PRO A 35 25.87 1.36 -14.87
CA PRO A 35 26.10 1.69 -16.27
C PRO A 35 24.93 2.47 -16.88
N GLY A 36 25.24 3.58 -17.54
CA GLY A 36 24.26 4.51 -18.13
C GLY A 36 23.78 5.62 -17.19
N LEU A 37 24.10 5.56 -15.90
CA LEU A 37 23.75 6.56 -14.89
C LEU A 37 24.96 7.31 -14.34
N GLU A 38 26.13 7.24 -14.99
CA GLU A 38 27.40 7.81 -14.50
C GLU A 38 27.32 9.33 -14.25
N ARG A 39 26.38 10.01 -14.92
CA ARG A 39 26.13 11.45 -14.79
C ARG A 39 24.74 11.78 -14.25
N VAL A 40 24.06 10.82 -13.63
CA VAL A 40 22.72 11.05 -13.08
C VAL A 40 22.76 12.14 -12.00
N GLU A 41 21.68 12.89 -11.92
CA GLU A 41 21.38 13.84 -10.85
C GLU A 41 20.15 13.35 -10.10
N ILE A 42 20.16 13.49 -8.78
CA ILE A 42 19.05 13.09 -7.92
C ILE A 42 18.22 14.33 -7.62
N THR A 43 16.98 14.39 -8.14
CA THR A 43 16.02 15.45 -7.83
C THR A 43 15.53 15.37 -6.39
N GLN A 44 15.29 14.15 -5.90
CA GLN A 44 14.85 13.88 -4.54
C GLN A 44 15.56 12.62 -4.02
N ALA A 45 16.20 12.74 -2.85
CA ALA A 45 16.85 11.60 -2.21
C ALA A 45 15.81 10.57 -1.73
N GLY A 46 16.15 9.29 -1.87
CA GLY A 46 15.40 8.19 -1.27
C GLY A 46 15.37 8.30 0.25
N TYR A 47 14.32 7.77 0.86
CA TYR A 47 14.11 7.82 2.30
C TYR A 47 13.31 6.60 2.76
N GLY A 48 13.34 6.35 4.06
CA GLY A 48 12.53 5.34 4.72
C GLY A 48 11.46 6.02 5.58
N VAL A 49 10.32 5.37 5.71
CA VAL A 49 9.23 5.80 6.58
C VAL A 49 8.83 4.63 7.47
N GLU A 50 8.50 4.96 8.71
CA GLU A 50 7.95 4.04 9.68
C GLU A 50 6.56 4.56 10.07
N TYR A 51 5.59 3.66 10.10
CA TYR A 51 4.22 3.97 10.45
C TYR A 51 3.69 2.94 11.44
N ASP A 52 2.87 3.40 12.38
CA ASP A 52 2.07 2.50 13.20
C ASP A 52 0.92 1.92 12.38
N PHE A 53 0.50 0.71 12.75
CA PHE A 53 -0.67 0.05 12.17
C PHE A 53 -1.46 -0.66 13.27
N VAL A 54 -2.74 -0.91 13.00
CA VAL A 54 -3.61 -1.73 13.86
C VAL A 54 -3.48 -3.17 13.41
N ASN A 55 -3.19 -4.08 14.35
CA ASN A 55 -3.12 -5.51 14.03
C ASN A 55 -4.46 -5.97 13.39
N PRO A 56 -4.46 -6.39 12.10
CA PRO A 56 -5.67 -6.74 11.37
C PRO A 56 -6.46 -7.90 12.01
N GLN A 57 -5.84 -8.73 12.84
CA GLN A 57 -6.53 -9.74 13.64
C GLN A 57 -7.55 -9.15 14.64
N GLN A 58 -7.55 -7.83 14.85
CA GLN A 58 -8.60 -7.11 15.60
C GLN A 58 -9.84 -6.79 14.77
N LEU A 59 -9.86 -7.15 13.49
CA LEU A 59 -10.99 -6.98 12.59
C LEU A 59 -11.79 -8.28 12.44
N LYS A 60 -13.06 -8.14 12.13
CA LYS A 60 -13.91 -9.22 11.61
C LYS A 60 -13.67 -9.34 10.09
N PRO A 61 -14.09 -10.45 9.44
CA PRO A 61 -13.94 -10.60 7.98
C PRO A 61 -14.66 -9.53 7.13
N ASN A 62 -15.60 -8.78 7.71
CA ASN A 62 -16.24 -7.64 7.05
C ASN A 62 -15.46 -6.32 7.20
N LEU A 63 -14.23 -6.37 7.76
CA LEU A 63 -13.33 -5.26 8.08
C LEU A 63 -13.81 -4.34 9.22
N GLU A 64 -14.88 -4.70 9.92
CA GLU A 64 -15.32 -4.02 11.13
C GLU A 64 -14.44 -4.40 12.33
N THR A 65 -14.04 -3.42 13.14
CA THR A 65 -13.29 -3.71 14.37
C THR A 65 -14.10 -4.55 15.34
N LYS A 66 -13.43 -5.44 16.08
CA LYS A 66 -14.06 -6.27 17.12
C LYS A 66 -14.49 -5.43 18.34
N LEU A 67 -13.77 -4.34 18.62
CA LEU A 67 -13.95 -3.51 19.81
C LEU A 67 -14.98 -2.39 19.63
N VAL A 68 -15.01 -1.74 18.46
CA VAL A 68 -15.87 -0.59 18.19
C VAL A 68 -16.82 -0.91 17.03
N LYS A 69 -18.09 -1.12 17.37
CA LYS A 69 -19.14 -1.36 16.37
C LYS A 69 -19.26 -0.16 15.43
N GLY A 70 -19.34 -0.42 14.13
CA GLY A 70 -19.47 0.59 13.07
C GLY A 70 -18.16 1.29 12.70
N LEU A 71 -17.02 0.94 13.31
CA LEU A 71 -15.70 1.38 12.87
C LEU A 71 -15.11 0.31 11.96
N LEU A 72 -14.77 0.68 10.73
CA LEU A 72 -14.14 -0.20 9.74
C LEU A 72 -12.79 0.37 9.35
N LEU A 73 -11.79 -0.51 9.17
CA LEU A 73 -10.43 -0.13 8.81
C LEU A 73 -10.03 -0.79 7.49
N ALA A 74 -9.34 -0.05 6.63
CA ALA A 74 -8.91 -0.51 5.31
C ALA A 74 -7.59 0.12 4.88
N GLY A 75 -6.75 -0.66 4.20
CA GLY A 75 -5.51 -0.19 3.59
C GLY A 75 -4.34 -0.17 4.55
N GLN A 76 -3.52 0.88 4.51
CA GLN A 76 -2.24 0.88 5.22
C GLN A 76 -2.37 0.74 6.74
N ILE A 77 -3.47 1.24 7.32
CA ILE A 77 -3.75 1.07 8.74
C ILE A 77 -3.89 -0.41 9.17
N ASN A 78 -4.14 -1.32 8.23
CA ASN A 78 -4.21 -2.76 8.46
C ASN A 78 -2.86 -3.48 8.19
N GLY A 79 -1.78 -2.75 7.93
CA GLY A 79 -0.43 -3.30 7.70
C GLY A 79 -0.11 -3.62 6.23
N THR A 80 -1.02 -3.35 5.29
CA THR A 80 -0.73 -3.46 3.85
C THR A 80 -0.02 -2.21 3.32
N THR A 81 0.71 -2.30 2.20
CA THR A 81 1.45 -1.15 1.66
C THR A 81 1.19 -0.88 0.18
N GLY A 82 0.70 -1.86 -0.58
CA GLY A 82 0.36 -1.69 -1.99
C GLY A 82 -0.97 -0.97 -2.22
N TYR A 83 -1.07 -0.27 -3.34
CA TYR A 83 -2.23 0.54 -3.69
C TYR A 83 -3.44 -0.35 -3.97
N GLU A 84 -3.22 -1.48 -4.62
CA GLU A 84 -4.24 -2.44 -5.03
C GLU A 84 -4.88 -3.12 -3.81
N GLU A 85 -4.07 -3.55 -2.85
CA GLU A 85 -4.57 -4.14 -1.59
C GLU A 85 -5.37 -3.12 -0.79
N ALA A 86 -4.91 -1.87 -0.72
CA ALA A 86 -5.61 -0.82 -0.02
C ALA A 86 -6.94 -0.46 -0.69
N ALA A 87 -6.97 -0.35 -2.02
CA ALA A 87 -8.18 -0.10 -2.78
C ALA A 87 -9.21 -1.23 -2.60
N ALA A 88 -8.77 -2.49 -2.68
CA ALA A 88 -9.63 -3.65 -2.49
C ALA A 88 -10.29 -3.66 -1.10
N GLN A 89 -9.51 -3.47 -0.04
CA GLN A 89 -10.04 -3.35 1.32
C GLN A 89 -10.99 -2.16 1.45
N GLY A 90 -10.65 -1.01 0.86
CA GLY A 90 -11.45 0.21 0.93
C GLY A 90 -12.84 0.03 0.31
N VAL A 91 -12.93 -0.66 -0.84
CA VAL A 91 -14.21 -0.99 -1.48
C VAL A 91 -15.06 -1.88 -0.57
N VAL A 92 -14.49 -2.95 -0.02
CA VAL A 92 -15.24 -3.88 0.86
C VAL A 92 -15.68 -3.19 2.15
N ALA A 93 -14.78 -2.45 2.81
CA ALA A 93 -15.11 -1.69 4.01
C ALA A 93 -16.19 -0.63 3.72
N GLY A 94 -16.13 0.07 2.60
CA GLY A 94 -17.16 1.04 2.20
C GLY A 94 -18.54 0.41 1.98
N ILE A 95 -18.60 -0.73 1.28
CA ILE A 95 -19.83 -1.49 1.07
C ILE A 95 -20.41 -1.95 2.41
N ASN A 96 -19.58 -2.51 3.29
CA ASN A 96 -20.01 -3.01 4.59
C ASN A 96 -20.41 -1.89 5.55
N ALA A 97 -19.72 -0.75 5.53
CA ALA A 97 -20.12 0.43 6.29
C ALA A 97 -21.54 0.89 5.89
N SER A 98 -21.82 0.94 4.59
CA SER A 98 -23.16 1.26 4.06
C SER A 98 -24.21 0.24 4.52
N ALA A 99 -23.92 -1.06 4.38
CA ALA A 99 -24.83 -2.12 4.83
C ALA A 99 -25.14 -2.03 6.34
N LEU A 100 -24.10 -1.86 7.17
CA LEU A 100 -24.25 -1.72 8.63
C LEU A 100 -25.08 -0.49 9.01
N SER A 101 -24.88 0.64 8.33
CA SER A 101 -25.66 1.86 8.58
C SER A 101 -27.17 1.68 8.30
N ARG A 102 -27.51 0.71 7.43
CA ARG A 102 -28.88 0.37 7.03
C ARG A 102 -29.42 -0.88 7.73
N ASN A 103 -28.68 -1.45 8.70
CA ASN A 103 -28.99 -2.73 9.34
C ASN A 103 -29.19 -3.88 8.34
N GLN A 104 -28.40 -3.89 7.26
CA GLN A 104 -28.40 -4.94 6.24
C GLN A 104 -27.22 -5.91 6.45
N GLU A 105 -27.29 -7.07 5.82
CA GLU A 105 -26.20 -8.03 5.83
C GLU A 105 -24.97 -7.48 5.10
N CYS A 106 -23.79 -7.72 5.67
CA CYS A 106 -22.53 -7.31 5.06
C CYS A 106 -22.20 -8.19 3.85
N LEU A 107 -21.50 -7.62 2.87
CA LEU A 107 -20.85 -8.38 1.82
C LEU A 107 -19.80 -9.31 2.44
N LYS A 108 -19.89 -10.58 2.07
CA LYS A 108 -18.87 -11.60 2.33
C LYS A 108 -18.31 -12.08 1.00
N ILE A 109 -16.98 -12.10 0.90
CA ILE A 109 -16.26 -12.66 -0.24
C ILE A 109 -15.44 -13.82 0.31
N ASP A 110 -15.73 -15.03 -0.14
CA ASP A 110 -14.98 -16.21 0.28
C ASP A 110 -13.59 -16.23 -0.39
N ARG A 111 -12.58 -16.77 0.29
CA ARG A 111 -11.23 -16.89 -0.28
C ARG A 111 -11.18 -17.72 -1.57
N THR A 112 -12.19 -18.55 -1.82
CA THR A 112 -12.34 -19.33 -3.06
C THR A 112 -12.96 -18.54 -4.22
N GLU A 113 -13.52 -17.35 -3.97
CA GLU A 113 -14.21 -16.52 -4.96
C GLU A 113 -13.31 -15.45 -5.59
N GLY A 114 -12.18 -15.12 -4.97
CA GLY A 114 -11.18 -14.22 -5.56
C GLY A 114 -10.10 -13.76 -4.59
N TYR A 115 -9.08 -13.10 -5.15
CA TYR A 115 -7.93 -12.61 -4.38
C TYR A 115 -8.29 -11.58 -3.31
N ILE A 116 -9.40 -10.84 -3.44
CA ILE A 116 -9.89 -9.95 -2.37
C ILE A 116 -10.30 -10.77 -1.14
N GLY A 117 -10.94 -11.93 -1.33
CA GLY A 117 -11.28 -12.83 -0.24
C GLY A 117 -10.05 -13.42 0.42
N VAL A 118 -9.05 -13.84 -0.38
CA VAL A 118 -7.75 -14.32 0.16
C VAL A 118 -7.05 -13.22 0.96
N LEU A 119 -6.96 -12.01 0.40
CA LEU A 119 -6.36 -10.86 1.07
C LEU A 119 -7.01 -10.60 2.43
N ILE A 120 -8.34 -10.50 2.48
CA ILE A 120 -9.05 -10.19 3.73
C ILE A 120 -8.98 -11.34 4.74
N ASP A 121 -8.96 -12.59 4.29
CA ASP A 121 -8.86 -13.76 5.16
C ASP A 121 -7.46 -13.94 5.76
N ASP A 122 -6.42 -13.56 5.03
CA ASP A 122 -5.02 -13.67 5.45
C ASP A 122 -4.56 -12.47 6.33
N LEU A 123 -5.31 -11.36 6.36
CA LEU A 123 -5.12 -10.20 7.25
C LEU A 123 -5.40 -10.57 8.73
#